data_AF-A0A374BQU0-F1
#
_entry.id   AF-A0A374BQU0-F1
#
_cell.length_a   1.000
_cell.length_b   1.000
_cell.length_c   1.000
_cell.angle_alpha   90.00
_cell.angle_beta   90.00
_cell.angle_gamma   90.00
#
_symmetry.space_group_name_H-M   'P 1'
#
loop_
_entity.id
_entity.type
_entity.pdbx_description
1 polymer ?
#
loop_
_entity_poly.entity_id
_entity_poly.type
_entity_poly.pdbx_seq_one_letter_code
_entity_poly.pdbx_strand_id
1 'polypeptide(L)'
;MIVSVTKAEYEAIMFCREQVTGAIEGASDENYVKEASEAIEGIVSFRKKYLKAVAKQDRLATAKQAVKKLYPEIKGQMFNKLVRIVAKQMDDK
;
A
#
# COMPACT_ATOMS: atom_id res chain seq x y z
N MET A 1 13.82 2.75 -7.15
CA MET A 1 13.78 2.73 -5.67
C MET A 1 12.40 2.28 -5.23
N ILE A 2 12.27 1.05 -4.74
CA ILE A 2 11.04 0.59 -4.10
C ILE A 2 11.14 1.08 -2.66
N VAL A 3 10.38 2.10 -2.29
CA VAL A 3 10.21 2.45 -0.88
C VAL A 3 9.37 1.33 -0.28
N SER A 4 10.01 0.31 0.29
CA SER A 4 9.33 -0.80 0.97
C SER A 4 9.08 -0.37 2.41
N VAL A 5 7.87 0.09 2.69
CA VAL A 5 7.42 0.31 4.06
C VAL A 5 6.74 -0.97 4.53
N THR A 6 7.16 -1.46 5.69
CA THR A 6 6.56 -2.62 6.34
C THR A 6 5.19 -2.27 6.89
N LYS A 7 4.37 -3.29 7.22
CA LYS A 7 3.09 -3.08 7.87
C LYS A 7 3.23 -2.32 9.20
N ALA A 8 4.23 -2.66 10.00
CA ALA A 8 4.49 -2.01 11.28
C ALA A 8 4.86 -0.53 11.13
N GLU A 9 5.72 -0.20 10.15
CA GLU A 9 6.07 1.19 9.86
C GLU A 9 4.87 1.99 9.32
N TYR A 10 4.04 1.37 8.48
CA TYR A 10 2.78 1.99 8.02
C TYR A 10 1.84 2.27 9.20
N GLU A 11 1.66 1.31 10.11
CA GLU A 11 0.83 1.47 11.31
C GLU A 11 1.36 2.57 12.22
N ALA A 12 2.69 2.65 12.43
CA ALA A 12 3.32 3.71 13.20
C ALA A 12 3.08 5.11 12.59
N ILE A 13 3.21 5.24 11.26
CA ILE A 13 2.93 6.50 10.55
C ILE A 13 1.46 6.90 10.70
N MET A 14 0.54 5.94 10.60
CA MET A 14 -0.89 6.20 10.77
C MET A 14 -1.24 6.59 12.21
N PHE A 15 -0.61 5.95 13.20
CA PHE A 15 -0.73 6.34 14.60
C PHE A 15 -0.26 7.78 14.83
N CYS A 16 0.92 8.15 14.30
CA CYS A 16 1.41 9.53 14.39
C CYS A 16 0.43 10.53 13.77
N ARG A 17 -0.19 10.20 12.62
CA ARG A 17 -1.23 11.04 12.02
C ARG A 17 -2.42 11.24 12.96
N GLU A 18 -2.88 10.18 13.61
CA GLU A 18 -4.00 10.27 14.56
C GLU A 18 -3.65 11.16 15.76
N GLN A 19 -2.43 11.03 16.29
CA GLN A 19 -1.95 11.90 17.38
C GLN A 19 -1.91 13.38 16.96
N VAL A 20 -1.38 13.68 15.77
CA VAL A 20 -1.33 15.06 15.25
C VAL A 20 -2.74 15.59 15.00
N THR A 21 -3.64 14.77 14.45
CA THR A 21 -5.03 15.17 14.20
C THR A 21 -5.74 15.53 15.51
N GLY A 22 -5.61 14.69 16.55
CA GLY A 22 -6.19 14.99 17.86
C GLY A 22 -5.59 16.24 18.51
N ALA A 23 -4.29 16.50 18.31
CA ALA A 23 -3.64 17.69 18.85
C ALA A 23 -4.13 18.99 18.18
N ILE A 24 -4.45 18.97 16.89
CA ILE A 24 -4.93 20.17 16.17
C ILE A 24 -6.42 20.43 16.33
N GLU A 25 -7.25 19.40 16.57
CA GLU A 25 -8.69 19.57 16.82
C GLU A 25 -8.97 20.41 18.08
N GLY A 26 -8.02 20.48 19.02
CA GLY A 26 -8.08 21.34 20.20
C GLY A 26 -7.26 22.63 20.12
N ALA A 27 -6.58 22.90 19.00
CA ALA A 27 -5.67 24.03 18.87
C ALA A 27 -6.39 25.30 18.41
N SER A 28 -6.02 26.45 19.00
CA SER A 28 -6.58 27.76 18.67
C SER A 28 -5.68 28.60 17.75
N ASP A 29 -4.44 28.16 17.52
CA ASP A 29 -3.47 28.84 16.65
C ASP A 29 -3.67 28.38 15.20
N GLU A 30 -4.19 29.28 14.37
CA GLU A 30 -4.51 29.01 12.96
C GLU A 30 -3.27 28.66 12.12
N ASN A 31 -2.10 29.24 12.41
CA ASN A 31 -0.88 28.95 11.66
C ASN A 31 -0.39 27.53 11.99
N TYR A 32 -0.42 27.16 13.27
CA TYR A 32 -0.09 25.80 13.71
C TYR A 32 -1.05 24.76 13.10
N VAL A 33 -2.36 25.03 13.13
CA VAL A 33 -3.37 24.14 12.52
C VAL A 33 -3.12 23.95 11.02
N LYS A 34 -2.75 25.02 10.31
CA LYS A 34 -2.45 24.96 8.87
C LYS A 34 -1.22 24.11 8.57
N GLU A 35 -0.09 24.37 9.22
CA GLU A 35 1.15 23.61 9.00
C GLU A 35 0.99 22.11 9.31
N ALA A 36 0.30 21.80 10.41
CA ALA A 36 0.01 20.43 10.78
C ALA A 36 -0.96 19.75 9.79
N SER A 37 -1.93 20.48 9.23
CA SER A 37 -2.83 19.96 8.19
C SER A 37 -2.08 19.61 6.91
N GLU A 38 -1.16 20.47 6.47
CA GLU A 38 -0.29 20.20 5.30
C GLU A 38 0.59 18.96 5.52
N ALA A 39 1.14 18.78 6.73
CA ALA A 39 1.89 17.58 7.09
C ALA A 39 1.01 16.30 7.05
N ILE A 40 -0.24 16.38 7.52
CA ILE A 40 -1.21 15.27 7.46
C ILE A 40 -1.52 14.89 6.00
N GLU A 41 -1.68 15.86 5.09
CA GLU A 41 -1.94 15.59 3.68
C GLU A 41 -0.81 14.78 3.02
N GLY A 42 0.43 15.09 3.35
CA GLY A 42 1.60 14.31 2.92
C GLY A 42 1.50 12.83 3.35
N ILE A 43 1.05 12.57 4.57
CA ILE A 43 0.85 11.22 5.11
C ILE A 43 -0.31 10.49 4.39
N VAL A 44 -1.39 11.19 4.04
CA VAL A 44 -2.53 10.61 3.31
C VAL A 44 -2.10 10.13 1.91
N SER A 45 -1.28 10.90 1.20
CA SER A 45 -0.70 10.51 -0.08
C SER A 45 0.15 9.24 0.04
N PHE A 46 0.94 9.13 1.11
CA PHE A 46 1.73 7.95 1.42
C PHE A 46 0.85 6.70 1.66
N ARG A 47 -0.22 6.83 2.45
CA ARG A 47 -1.18 5.74 2.70
C ARG A 47 -1.75 5.16 1.41
N LYS A 48 -2.18 6.02 0.48
CA LYS A 48 -2.73 5.58 -0.82
C LYS A 48 -1.71 4.75 -1.61
N LYS A 49 -0.44 5.17 -1.62
CA LYS A 49 0.66 4.44 -2.29
C LYS A 49 0.92 3.08 -1.64
N TYR A 50 0.94 3.03 -0.29
CA TYR A 50 1.12 1.79 0.45
C TYR A 50 0.00 0.78 0.15
N LEU A 51 -1.27 1.18 0.28
CA LEU A 51 -2.41 0.30 0.01
C LEU A 51 -2.41 -0.23 -1.42
N LYS A 52 -2.02 0.60 -2.41
CA LYS A 52 -1.86 0.16 -3.80
C LYS A 52 -0.76 -0.89 -3.95
N ALA A 53 0.35 -0.75 -3.22
CA ALA A 53 1.44 -1.73 -3.23
C ALA A 53 1.02 -3.06 -2.60
N VAL A 54 0.33 -3.03 -1.46
CA VAL A 54 -0.23 -4.23 -0.78
C VAL A 54 -1.20 -4.96 -1.70
N ALA A 55 -2.18 -4.26 -2.27
CA ALA A 55 -3.14 -4.87 -3.19
C ALA A 55 -2.46 -5.54 -4.40
N LYS A 56 -1.40 -4.93 -4.95
CA LYS A 56 -0.61 -5.53 -6.03
C LYS A 56 0.11 -6.80 -5.58
N GLN A 57 0.65 -6.83 -4.36
CA GLN A 57 1.31 -7.99 -3.80
C GLN A 57 0.32 -9.14 -3.55
N ASP A 58 -0.86 -8.85 -3.00
CA ASP A 58 -1.91 -9.84 -2.75
C ASP A 58 -2.42 -10.46 -4.05
N ARG A 59 -2.58 -9.64 -5.10
CA ARG A 59 -2.93 -10.12 -6.45
C ARG A 59 -1.84 -11.03 -7.04
N LEU A 60 -0.57 -10.67 -6.89
CA LEU A 60 0.53 -11.54 -7.32
C LEU A 60 0.54 -12.87 -6.55
N ALA A 61 0.27 -12.84 -5.24
CA ALA A 61 0.19 -14.05 -4.42
C ALA A 61 -0.98 -14.94 -4.86
N THR A 62 -2.15 -14.35 -5.10
CA THR A 62 -3.35 -15.04 -5.56
C THR A 62 -3.14 -15.63 -6.96
N ALA A 63 -2.60 -14.85 -7.89
CA ALA A 63 -2.24 -15.32 -9.22
C ALA A 63 -1.22 -16.46 -9.18
N LYS A 64 -0.23 -16.38 -8.28
CA LYS A 64 0.76 -17.45 -8.07
C LYS A 64 0.11 -18.75 -7.59
N GLN A 65 -0.83 -18.66 -6.66
CA GLN A 65 -1.59 -19.83 -6.18
C GLN A 65 -2.46 -20.42 -7.30
N ALA A 66 -3.15 -19.58 -8.08
CA ALA A 66 -3.99 -20.00 -9.19
C ALA A 66 -3.19 -20.70 -10.29
N VAL A 67 -2.08 -20.10 -10.75
CA VAL A 67 -1.22 -20.71 -11.78
C VAL A 67 -0.64 -22.04 -11.28
N LYS A 68 -0.21 -22.12 -10.01
CA LYS A 68 0.31 -23.37 -9.44
C LYS A 68 -0.76 -24.48 -9.36
N LYS A 69 -2.03 -24.11 -9.13
CA LYS A 69 -3.15 -25.07 -9.07
C LYS A 69 -3.57 -25.56 -10.45
N LEU A 70 -3.59 -24.68 -11.45
CA LEU A 70 -4.05 -25.01 -12.81
C LEU A 70 -2.96 -25.62 -13.69
N TYR A 71 -1.70 -25.21 -13.48
CA TYR A 71 -0.55 -25.59 -14.31
C TYR A 71 0.67 -25.96 -13.44
N PRO A 72 0.59 -27.02 -12.61
CA PRO A 72 1.66 -27.41 -11.68
C PRO A 72 2.98 -27.80 -12.37
N GLU A 73 2.92 -28.20 -13.64
CA GLU A 73 4.05 -28.57 -14.48
C GLU A 73 4.88 -27.37 -14.93
N ILE A 74 4.29 -26.18 -15.01
CA ILE A 74 4.97 -24.98 -15.47
C ILE A 74 5.87 -24.43 -14.35
N LYS A 75 7.15 -24.25 -14.65
CA LYS A 75 8.17 -23.76 -13.71
C LYS A 75 9.02 -22.65 -14.33
N GLY A 76 9.88 -22.05 -13.51
CA GLY A 76 10.90 -21.09 -13.96
C GLY A 76 10.31 -19.79 -14.54
N GLN A 77 10.94 -19.26 -15.59
CA GLN A 77 10.57 -17.96 -16.16
C GLN A 77 9.16 -17.95 -16.75
N MET A 78 8.71 -19.05 -17.36
CA MET A 78 7.38 -19.15 -17.95
C MET A 78 6.28 -19.05 -16.88
N PHE A 79 6.49 -19.73 -15.76
CA PHE A 79 5.61 -19.61 -14.58
C PHE A 79 5.51 -18.15 -14.12
N ASN A 80 6.65 -17.48 -13.94
CA ASN A 80 6.67 -16.08 -13.50
C ASN A 80 5.99 -15.13 -14.49
N LYS A 81 6.10 -15.39 -15.80
CA LYS A 81 5.42 -14.61 -16.83
C LYS A 81 3.90 -14.77 -16.76
N LEU A 82 3.42 -16.00 -16.62
CA LEU A 82 1.99 -16.29 -16.46
C LEU A 82 1.40 -15.66 -15.20
N VAL A 83 2.09 -15.78 -14.06
CA VAL A 83 1.66 -15.14 -12.80
C VAL A 83 1.49 -13.63 -12.97
N ARG A 84 2.40 -12.95 -13.68
CA ARG A 84 2.29 -11.51 -13.96
C ARG A 84 1.13 -11.16 -14.88
N ILE A 85 0.83 -12.00 -15.88
CA ILE A 85 -0.30 -11.78 -16.79
C ILE A 85 -1.62 -11.92 -16.04
N VAL A 86 -1.77 -13.00 -15.27
CA VAL A 86 -2.98 -13.24 -14.45
C VAL A 86 -3.17 -12.12 -13.44
N ALA A 87 -2.11 -11.71 -12.72
CA ALA A 87 -2.21 -10.63 -11.75
C ALA A 87 -2.60 -9.27 -12.38
N LYS A 88 -2.22 -9.01 -13.64
CA LYS A 88 -2.65 -7.82 -14.39
C LYS A 88 -4.13 -7.89 -14.78
N GLN A 89 -4.61 -9.03 -15.26
CA GLN A 89 -6.03 -9.22 -15.60
C GLN A 89 -6.96 -9.08 -14.39
N MET A 90 -6.43 -9.26 -13.18
CA MET A 90 -7.14 -9.00 -11.93
C MET A 90 -7.17 -7.51 -11.52
N ASP A 91 -6.36 -6.65 -12.14
CA ASP A 91 -6.34 -5.18 -11.91
C ASP A 91 -7.32 -4.44 -12.82
N ASP A 92 -7.59 -4.99 -14.00
CA ASP A 92 -8.48 -4.41 -15.03
C ASP A 92 -9.97 -4.76 -14.81
N LYS A 93 -10.32 -5.38 -13.68
CA LYS A 93 -11.69 -5.70 -13.25
C LYS A 93 -12.10 -4.84 -12.08
#